data_AF-A0A7V3CXU4-F1
#
_entry.id   AF-A0A7V3CXU4-F1
#
_cell.length_a   1.000
_cell.length_b   1.000
_cell.length_c   1.000
_cell.angle_alpha   90.00
_cell.angle_beta   90.00
_cell.angle_gamma   90.00
#
_symmetry.space_group_name_H-M   'P 1'
#
loop_
_entity.id
_entity.type
_entity.pdbx_description
1 polymer ?
#
loop_
_entity_poly.entity_id
_entity_poly.type
_entity_poly.pdbx_seq_one_letter_code
_entity_poly.pdbx_strand_id
1 'polypeptide(L)' 'DKKNYVTMEYVPKKGKNHFFYRGEIECQATGQFGYTLRVLPKHEILINPFELGLIKWAGEV' A
#
# COMPACT_ATOMS: atom_id res chain seq x y z
N ASP A 1 15.59 3.85 13.59
CA ASP A 1 14.47 2.89 13.45
C ASP A 1 14.34 2.39 12.03
N LYS A 2 14.28 1.06 11.84
CA LYS A 2 14.13 0.43 10.53
C LYS A 2 12.67 0.59 10.11
N LYS A 3 12.41 1.21 8.95
CA LYS A 3 11.04 1.27 8.40
C LYS A 3 10.62 -0.14 8.01
N ASN A 4 9.52 -0.63 8.57
CA ASN A 4 8.95 -1.95 8.28
C ASN A 4 7.95 -1.92 7.09
N TYR A 5 7.96 -0.83 6.31
CA TYR A 5 7.06 -0.65 5.17
C TYR A 5 7.73 0.19 4.09
N VAL A 6 7.19 0.08 2.88
CA VAL A 6 7.61 0.85 1.70
C VAL A 6 6.37 1.48 1.08
N THR A 7 6.42 2.78 0.83
CA THR A 7 5.39 3.47 0.03
C THR A 7 5.61 3.12 -1.42
N MET A 8 4.58 2.58 -2.08
CA MET A 8 4.67 2.27 -3.50
C MET A 8 4.58 3.53 -4.35
N GLU A 9 5.37 3.57 -5.41
CA GLU A 9 5.36 4.66 -6.39
C GLU A 9 4.46 4.31 -7.58
N TYR A 10 3.73 5.30 -8.09
CA TYR A 10 2.95 5.14 -9.31
C TYR A 10 3.89 5.00 -10.52
N VAL A 11 3.67 3.95 -11.32
CA VAL A 11 4.40 3.68 -12.55
C VAL A 11 3.48 3.89 -13.74
N PRO A 12 3.64 4.99 -14.50
CA PRO A 12 2.81 5.25 -15.67
C PRO A 12 2.96 4.14 -16.72
N LYS A 13 1.85 3.53 -17.15
CA LYS A 13 1.84 2.54 -18.23
C LYS A 13 0.70 2.83 -19.21
N LYS A 14 0.90 2.53 -20.49
CA LYS A 14 -0.14 2.70 -21.53
C LYS A 14 -1.28 1.69 -21.29
N GLY A 15 -2.46 2.19 -20.96
CA GLY A 15 -3.70 1.43 -20.77
C GLY A 15 -4.78 2.35 -20.19
N LYS A 16 -6.05 2.17 -20.58
CA LYS A 16 -7.09 3.16 -20.22
C LYS A 16 -7.59 3.06 -18.77
N ASN A 17 -7.48 1.89 -18.12
CA ASN A 17 -8.13 1.64 -16.82
C ASN A 17 -7.28 0.82 -15.82
N HIS A 18 -5.96 0.72 -16.02
CA HIS A 18 -5.09 -0.01 -15.09
C HIS A 18 -4.02 0.93 -14.54
N PHE A 19 -3.91 0.97 -13.21
CA PHE A 19 -2.88 1.74 -12.52
C PHE A 19 -1.82 0.79 -11.99
N PHE A 20 -0.55 1.07 -12.29
CA PHE A 20 0.57 0.26 -11.83
C PHE A 20 1.28 0.99 -10.72
N TYR A 21 1.62 0.26 -9.66
CA TYR A 21 2.39 0.77 -8.53
C TYR A 21 3.54 -0.20 -8.25
N ARG A 22 4.68 0.33 -7.81
CA ARG A 22 5.87 -0.46 -7.51
C ARG A 22 6.49 -0.06 -6.17
N GLY A 23 6.82 -1.04 -5.36
CA GLY A 23 7.66 -0.89 -4.17
C GLY A 23 8.75 -1.95 -4.17
N GLU A 24 9.93 -1.62 -3.66
CA GLU A 24 11.05 -2.54 -3.52
C GLU A 24 11.31 -2.81 -2.04
N ILE A 25 11.47 -4.08 -1.67
CA ILE A 25 11.81 -4.49 -0.30
C ILE A 25 13.10 -5.29 -0.39
N GLU A 26 14.11 -4.86 0.37
CA GLU A 26 15.39 -5.57 0.46
C GLU A 26 15.21 -6.90 1.22
N CYS A 27 15.63 -8.00 0.61
CA CYS A 27 15.65 -9.31 1.26
C CYS A 27 16.93 -9.45 2.09
N GLN A 28 16.84 -9.22 3.40
CA GLN A 28 18.01 -9.16 4.29
C GLN A 28 18.42 -10.50 4.90
N ALA A 29 17.56 -11.50 4.81
CA ALA A 29 17.81 -12.83 5.35
C ALA A 29 17.11 -13.89 4.50
N THR A 30 17.57 -15.13 4.58
CA THR A 30 16.91 -16.27 3.94
C THR A 30 15.78 -16.78 4.82
N GLY A 31 14.72 -17.31 4.21
CA GLY A 31 13.56 -17.85 4.94
C GLY A 31 12.22 -17.41 4.34
N GLN A 32 11.15 -17.62 5.10
CA GLN A 32 9.79 -17.25 4.71
C GLN A 32 9.46 -15.85 5.24
N PHE A 33 8.93 -15.00 4.37
CA PHE A 33 8.48 -13.65 4.70
C PHE A 33 7.04 -13.46 4.24
N GLY A 34 6.21 -12.89 5.10
CA GLY A 34 4.85 -12.46 4.76
C GLY A 34 4.80 -10.96 4.52
N TYR A 35 4.12 -10.54 3.46
CA TYR A 35 3.91 -9.12 3.16
C TYR A 35 2.41 -8.82 3.09
N THR A 36 2.03 -7.66 3.62
CA THR A 36 0.66 -7.14 3.46
C THR A 36 0.71 -5.96 2.49
N LEU A 37 -0.04 -6.06 1.39
CA LEU A 37 -0.24 -4.97 0.44
C LEU A 37 -1.52 -4.21 0.80
N ARG A 38 -1.48 -2.87 0.78
CA ARG A 38 -2.66 -2.02 0.99
C ARG A 38 -2.76 -0.99 -0.10
N VAL A 39 -3.95 -0.89 -0.71
CA VAL A 39 -4.33 0.20 -1.62
C VAL A 39 -5.42 0.98 -0.91
N LEU A 40 -5.10 2.21 -0.51
CA LEU A 40 -6.00 3.05 0.27
C LEU A 40 -6.43 4.28 -0.54
N PRO A 41 -7.67 4.77 -0.37
CA PRO A 41 -8.05 6.06 -0.90
C PRO A 41 -7.23 7.16 -0.23
N LYS A 42 -6.85 8.19 -0.99
CA LYS A 42 -6.23 9.38 -0.43
C LYS A 42 -7.32 10.23 0.24
N HIS A 43 -7.15 10.54 1.52
CA HIS A 43 -8.05 11.41 2.27
C HIS A 43 -7.25 12.27 3.27
N GLU A 44 -7.62 13.53 3.43
CA GLU A 44 -6.86 14.50 4.25
C GLU A 44 -6.81 14.13 5.74
N ILE A 45 -7.89 13.51 6.24
CA ILE A 45 -8.00 13.07 7.64
C ILE A 45 -7.27 11.73 7.88
N LEU A 46 -6.86 11.02 6.82
CA LEU A 46 -6.06 9.79 6.95
C LEU A 46 -4.58 10.15 7.13
N ILE A 47 -4.26 10.66 8.33
CA ILE A 47 -2.91 11.12 8.70
C ILE A 47 -1.94 9.92 8.74
N ASN A 48 -2.42 8.75 9.15
CA ASN A 48 -1.64 7.53 9.26
C ASN A 48 -2.26 6.42 8.38
N PRO A 49 -1.56 5.91 7.34
CA PRO A 49 -2.06 4.85 6.47
C PRO A 49 -2.20 3.48 7.17
N PHE A 50 -1.71 3.34 8.42
CA PHE A 50 -1.87 2.14 9.22
C PHE A 50 -3.09 2.18 10.14
N GLU A 51 -3.71 3.35 10.31
CA GLU A 51 -4.93 3.53 11.12
C GLU A 51 -6.17 3.44 10.24
N LEU A 52 -6.69 2.22 10.08
CA LEU A 52 -7.80 1.94 9.16
C LEU A 52 -9.19 2.31 9.71
N GLY A 53 -9.29 2.87 10.93
CA GLY A 53 -10.57 3.19 11.57
C GLY A 53 -11.45 4.20 10.83
N LEU A 54 -10.92 4.83 9.78
CA LEU A 54 -11.62 5.78 8.90
C LEU A 54 -12.02 5.18 7.54
N ILE A 55 -11.73 3.90 7.30
CA ILE A 55 -12.00 3.21 6.04
C ILE A 55 -13.03 2.11 6.29
N LYS A 56 -14.12 2.11 5.51
CA LYS A 56 -15.14 1.06 5.50
C LYS A 56 -15.22 0.39 4.14
N TRP A 57 -15.67 -0.87 4.10
CA TRP A 57 -15.88 -1.54 2.81
C TRP A 57 -17.08 -0.94 2.09
N ALA A 58 -16.94 -0.79 0.77
CA ALA A 58 -18.07 -0.39 -0.07
C ALA A 58 -19.12 -1.52 -0.06
N GLY A 59 -20.21 -1.31 0.70
CA GLY A 59 -21.29 -2.28 0.84
C GLY A 59 -21.64 -2.65 2.29
N GLU A 60 -20.82 -2.27 3.27
CA GLU A 60 -21.21 -2.34 4.68
C GLU A 60 -22.22 -1.22 4.98
N VAL A 61 -23.44 -1.62 5.35
CA VAL A 61 -24.55 -0.77 5.78
C VAL A 61 -24.36 -0.41 7.25
#